data_AF-A0AAD5ANU7-F1
#
_entry.id   AF-A0AAD5ANU7-F1
#
_cell.length_a   1.000
_cell.length_b   1.000
_cell.length_c   1.000
_cell.angle_alpha   90.00
_cell.angle_beta   90.00
_cell.angle_gamma   90.00
#
_symmetry.space_group_name_H-M   'P 1'
#
loop_
_entity.id
_entity.type
_entity.pdbx_description
1 polymer ?
#
loop_
_entity_poly.entity_id
_entity_poly.type
_entity_poly.pdbx_seq_one_letter_code
_entity_poly.pdbx_strand_id
1 'polypeptide(L)'
;MEKKEKFWSELDELVEGVQRNERLVIGADFNGFHVGEGNRGDEEVMGRYGFKERNVKGQMVVDFAKRMEMAVVNTYVKKKGDHRVTYKCAGRCTQMDFVLCRRCNLKKIGDCKVLAGDSLARQHRLVVCRMVLEVKKKRRRERTKRRIRWWKLKEEDCSERFSEEVRQGLGGGKEVLDDWATNAEVIWKTARKLLGVK
;
A
#
# COMPACT_ATOMS: atom_id res chain seq x y z
N MET A 1 -9.37 27.39 -20.69
CA MET A 1 -8.41 26.30 -20.94
C MET A 1 -7.50 26.10 -19.73
N GLU A 2 -6.95 27.19 -19.20
CA GLU A 2 -6.05 27.26 -18.04
C GLU A 2 -6.37 26.33 -16.86
N LYS A 3 -7.61 26.30 -16.32
CA LYS A 3 -7.94 25.44 -15.16
C LYS A 3 -7.80 23.93 -15.43
N LYS A 4 -8.05 23.46 -16.66
CA LYS A 4 -7.94 22.04 -17.01
C LYS A 4 -6.50 21.63 -17.26
N GLU A 5 -5.74 22.47 -17.96
CA GLU A 5 -4.32 22.25 -18.20
C GLU A 5 -3.55 22.25 -16.88
N LYS A 6 -3.88 23.19 -15.98
CA LYS A 6 -3.32 23.23 -14.63
C LYS A 6 -3.62 21.94 -13.85
N PHE A 7 -4.86 21.45 -13.89
CA PHE A 7 -5.22 20.19 -13.24
C PHE A 7 -4.37 19.01 -13.74
N TRP A 8 -4.17 18.90 -15.07
CA TRP A 8 -3.35 17.83 -15.64
C TRP A 8 -1.86 17.97 -15.28
N SER A 9 -1.34 19.20 -15.25
CA SER A 9 0.03 19.47 -14.79
C SER A 9 0.23 19.08 -13.32
N GLU A 10 -0.69 19.48 -12.44
CA GLU A 10 -0.65 19.14 -11.01
C GLU A 10 -0.81 17.62 -10.79
N LEU A 11 -1.65 16.96 -11.59
CA LEU A 11 -1.77 15.50 -11.57
C LEU A 11 -0.49 14.82 -12.06
N ASP A 12 0.13 15.35 -13.11
CA ASP A 12 1.38 14.82 -13.64
C ASP A 12 2.49 14.87 -12.57
N GLU A 13 2.68 16.04 -11.94
CA GLU A 13 3.65 16.24 -10.84
C GLU A 13 3.37 15.30 -9.65
N LEU A 14 2.11 15.12 -9.29
CA LEU A 14 1.73 14.24 -8.19
C LEU A 14 2.08 12.78 -8.48
N VAL A 15 1.83 12.30 -9.71
CA VAL A 15 2.12 10.92 -10.10
C VAL A 15 3.62 10.67 -10.22
N GLU A 16 4.39 11.66 -10.69
CA GLU A 16 5.85 11.61 -10.73
C GLU A 16 6.48 11.60 -9.33
N GLY A 17 5.88 12.31 -8.37
CA GLY A 17 6.34 12.34 -6.98
C GLY A 17 6.20 11.00 -6.24
N VAL A 18 5.32 10.09 -6.72
CA VAL A 18 5.14 8.76 -6.12
C VAL A 18 6.27 7.83 -6.55
N GLN A 19 7.03 7.27 -5.61
CA GLN A 19 8.15 6.36 -5.94
C GLN A 19 7.70 5.18 -6.79
N ARG A 20 8.44 4.80 -7.83
CA ARG A 20 8.07 3.75 -8.81
C ARG A 20 7.82 2.36 -8.19
N ASN A 21 8.44 2.07 -7.05
CA ASN A 21 8.27 0.82 -6.28
C ASN A 21 6.93 0.78 -5.50
N GLU A 22 6.27 1.91 -5.30
CA GLU A 22 4.97 1.98 -4.64
C GLU A 22 3.84 1.59 -5.59
N ARG A 23 2.72 1.19 -5.00
CA ARG A 23 1.52 0.83 -5.76
C ARG A 23 0.63 2.07 -5.85
N LEU A 24 0.41 2.55 -7.07
CA LEU A 24 -0.48 3.66 -7.36
C LEU A 24 -1.70 3.18 -8.15
N VAL A 25 -2.87 3.58 -7.65
CA VAL A 25 -4.18 3.41 -8.30
C VAL A 25 -4.89 4.75 -8.26
N ILE A 26 -5.43 5.17 -9.40
CA ILE A 26 -6.20 6.41 -9.54
C ILE A 26 -7.62 6.00 -9.93
N GLY A 27 -8.61 6.42 -9.16
CA GLY A 27 -10.03 6.33 -9.52
C GLY A 27 -10.57 7.73 -9.70
N ALA A 28 -11.09 8.05 -10.88
CA ALA A 28 -11.61 9.40 -11.15
C ALA A 28 -12.73 9.38 -12.18
N ASP A 29 -13.66 10.33 -12.03
CA ASP A 29 -14.61 10.71 -13.05
C ASP A 29 -13.96 11.72 -13.99
N PHE A 30 -13.67 11.28 -15.21
CA PHE A 30 -13.17 12.13 -16.27
C PHE A 30 -14.31 12.66 -17.14
N ASN A 31 -15.46 13.03 -16.58
CA ASN A 31 -16.44 14.00 -17.10
C ASN A 31 -16.57 14.12 -18.65
N GLY A 32 -16.95 13.02 -19.31
CA GLY A 32 -17.18 12.94 -20.76
C GLY A 32 -15.97 12.58 -21.63
N PHE A 33 -14.88 12.09 -21.04
CA PHE A 33 -13.72 11.56 -21.74
C PHE A 33 -14.02 10.11 -22.15
N HIS A 34 -14.07 9.84 -23.45
CA HIS A 34 -14.34 8.49 -23.98
C HIS A 34 -13.06 7.94 -24.56
N VAL A 35 -12.48 6.96 -23.89
CA VAL A 35 -11.23 6.30 -24.35
C VAL A 35 -11.44 5.41 -25.57
N GLY A 36 -12.69 5.01 -25.83
CA GLY A 36 -13.10 4.23 -26.98
C GLY A 36 -12.92 2.72 -26.83
N GLU A 37 -13.54 1.95 -27.73
CA GLU A 37 -13.39 0.51 -27.89
C GLU A 37 -12.18 0.19 -28.78
N GLY A 38 -11.48 -0.90 -28.46
CA GLY A 38 -10.21 -1.24 -29.09
C GLY A 38 -9.01 -0.48 -28.51
N ASN A 39 -7.82 -0.92 -28.93
CA ASN A 39 -6.55 -0.43 -28.39
C ASN A 39 -5.46 -0.32 -29.47
N ARG A 40 -5.84 -0.19 -30.75
CA ARG A 40 -4.88 -0.16 -31.85
C ARG A 40 -3.94 1.05 -31.70
N GLY A 41 -2.64 0.80 -31.50
CA GLY A 41 -1.63 1.84 -31.23
C GLY A 41 -1.52 2.29 -29.77
N ASP A 42 -2.30 1.69 -28.87
CA ASP A 42 -2.32 1.97 -27.43
C ASP A 42 -2.38 0.68 -26.61
N GLU A 43 -1.91 -0.44 -27.17
CA GLU A 43 -2.04 -1.78 -26.59
C GLU A 43 -1.35 -1.91 -25.22
N GLU A 44 -0.36 -1.05 -24.98
CA GLU A 44 0.42 -0.98 -23.75
C GLU A 44 -0.32 -0.29 -22.58
N VAL A 45 -1.29 0.56 -22.88
CA VAL A 45 -2.05 1.34 -21.88
C VAL A 45 -3.51 0.90 -21.79
N MET A 46 -4.08 0.38 -22.87
CA MET A 46 -5.49 -0.01 -22.92
C MET A 46 -5.69 -1.43 -23.42
N GLY A 47 -6.71 -2.08 -22.86
CA GLY A 47 -7.27 -3.31 -23.40
C GLY A 47 -8.31 -3.05 -24.49
N ARG A 48 -8.85 -4.14 -25.03
CA ARG A 48 -9.73 -4.11 -26.22
C ARG A 48 -11.19 -3.76 -25.91
N TYR A 49 -11.59 -3.78 -24.64
CA TYR A 49 -12.99 -3.79 -24.21
C TYR A 49 -13.50 -2.45 -23.70
N GLY A 50 -12.95 -1.33 -24.19
CA GLY A 50 -13.52 -0.02 -23.90
C GLY A 50 -14.93 0.16 -24.48
N PHE A 51 -15.47 1.37 -24.37
CA PHE A 51 -16.86 1.67 -24.71
C PHE A 51 -16.95 2.84 -25.68
N LYS A 52 -17.74 2.67 -26.75
CA LYS A 52 -17.98 3.66 -27.82
C LYS A 52 -16.71 4.06 -28.56
N GLU A 53 -16.75 5.13 -29.35
CA GLU A 53 -15.60 5.67 -30.05
C GLU A 53 -14.78 6.59 -29.15
N ARG A 54 -13.48 6.69 -29.45
CA ARG A 54 -12.57 7.58 -28.74
C ARG A 54 -12.83 9.03 -29.13
N ASN A 55 -12.93 9.92 -28.16
CA ASN A 55 -12.99 11.36 -28.40
C ASN A 55 -11.65 12.05 -28.05
N VAL A 56 -11.48 13.31 -28.48
CA VAL A 56 -10.26 14.10 -28.24
C VAL A 56 -9.86 14.13 -26.76
N LYS A 57 -10.87 14.27 -25.89
CA LYS A 57 -10.66 14.25 -24.44
C LYS A 57 -10.13 12.88 -23.98
N GLY A 58 -10.74 11.78 -24.42
CA GLY A 58 -10.30 10.42 -24.12
C GLY A 58 -8.86 10.16 -24.59
N GLN A 59 -8.42 10.76 -25.70
CA GLN A 59 -7.02 10.70 -26.11
C GLN A 59 -6.09 11.31 -25.06
N MET A 60 -6.48 12.42 -24.40
CA MET A 60 -5.66 13.00 -23.33
C MET A 60 -5.44 12.04 -22.15
N VAL A 61 -6.46 11.23 -21.79
CA VAL A 61 -6.32 10.21 -20.74
C VAL A 61 -5.39 9.09 -21.18
N VAL A 62 -5.46 8.70 -22.46
CA VAL A 62 -4.57 7.70 -23.05
C VAL A 62 -3.14 8.21 -23.08
N ASP A 63 -2.92 9.46 -23.50
CA ASP A 63 -1.60 10.09 -23.55
C ASP A 63 -1.01 10.26 -22.15
N PHE A 64 -1.83 10.68 -21.17
CA PHE A 64 -1.45 10.70 -19.76
C PHE A 64 -1.02 9.32 -19.28
N ALA A 65 -1.83 8.28 -19.55
CA ALA A 65 -1.51 6.92 -19.17
C ALA A 65 -0.22 6.41 -19.84
N LYS A 66 0.07 6.84 -21.08
CA LYS A 66 1.31 6.52 -21.78
C LYS A 66 2.52 7.15 -21.09
N ARG A 67 2.46 8.46 -20.82
CA ARG A 67 3.55 9.21 -20.14
C ARG A 67 3.84 8.66 -18.75
N MET A 68 2.80 8.33 -17.98
CA MET A 68 2.92 7.90 -16.58
C MET A 68 3.03 6.38 -16.40
N GLU A 69 3.24 5.63 -17.49
CA GLU A 69 3.32 4.16 -17.49
C GLU A 69 2.12 3.48 -16.76
N MET A 70 0.93 4.03 -16.97
CA MET A 70 -0.32 3.55 -16.38
C MET A 70 -1.13 2.72 -17.38
N ALA A 71 -2.07 1.95 -16.85
CA ALA A 71 -3.00 1.13 -17.60
C ALA A 71 -4.45 1.52 -17.24
N VAL A 72 -5.30 1.72 -18.25
CA VAL A 72 -6.73 2.00 -18.08
C VAL A 72 -7.46 0.70 -17.80
N VAL A 73 -7.61 0.36 -16.53
CA VAL A 73 -8.02 -0.98 -16.06
C VAL A 73 -9.38 -1.41 -16.63
N ASN A 74 -10.31 -0.46 -16.77
CA ASN A 74 -11.67 -0.71 -17.25
C ASN A 74 -11.72 -1.37 -18.64
N THR A 75 -10.70 -1.20 -19.48
CA THR A 75 -10.71 -1.68 -20.87
C THR A 75 -10.09 -3.08 -21.04
N TYR A 76 -9.48 -3.66 -19.99
CA TYR A 76 -8.79 -4.95 -20.07
C TYR A 76 -9.70 -6.17 -19.90
N VAL A 77 -10.82 -6.03 -19.17
CA VAL A 77 -11.70 -7.16 -18.87
C VAL A 77 -12.94 -7.11 -19.76
N LYS A 78 -13.24 -8.23 -20.44
CA LYS A 78 -14.46 -8.36 -21.24
C LYS A 78 -15.68 -8.33 -20.32
N LYS A 79 -16.57 -7.37 -20.52
CA LYS A 79 -17.85 -7.24 -19.81
C LYS A 79 -19.02 -7.12 -20.79
N LYS A 80 -20.22 -7.49 -20.33
CA LYS A 80 -21.46 -7.21 -21.06
C LYS A 80 -21.64 -5.69 -21.23
N GLY A 81 -22.32 -5.25 -22.29
CA GLY A 81 -22.47 -3.83 -22.65
C GLY A 81 -22.87 -2.94 -21.48
N ASP A 82 -23.95 -3.28 -20.77
CA ASP A 82 -24.43 -2.51 -19.61
C ASP A 82 -23.44 -2.42 -18.44
N HIS A 83 -22.57 -3.42 -18.29
CA HIS A 83 -21.54 -3.46 -17.25
C HIS A 83 -20.25 -2.71 -17.62
N ARG A 84 -20.23 -2.03 -18.79
CA ARG A 84 -19.18 -1.09 -19.19
C ARG A 84 -19.59 0.37 -19.00
N VAL A 85 -20.90 0.62 -18.89
CA VAL A 85 -21.50 1.96 -18.78
C VAL A 85 -21.42 2.44 -17.34
N THR A 86 -20.70 3.53 -17.10
CA THR A 86 -20.54 4.13 -15.76
C THR A 86 -21.49 5.30 -15.54
N TYR A 87 -22.07 5.86 -16.61
CA TYR A 87 -23.05 6.93 -16.54
C TYR A 87 -24.22 6.68 -17.48
N LYS A 88 -25.44 6.85 -16.97
CA LYS A 88 -26.69 6.68 -17.72
C LYS A 88 -27.67 7.81 -17.39
N CYS A 89 -28.05 8.59 -18.39
CA CYS A 89 -29.03 9.67 -18.22
C CYS A 89 -29.85 9.85 -19.52
N ALA A 90 -31.19 9.94 -19.39
CA ALA A 90 -32.10 10.25 -20.50
C ALA A 90 -31.82 9.45 -21.81
N GLY A 91 -31.61 8.14 -21.68
CA GLY A 91 -31.31 7.25 -22.82
C GLY A 91 -29.85 7.25 -23.29
N ARG A 92 -29.01 8.18 -22.82
CA ARG A 92 -27.57 8.20 -23.10
C ARG A 92 -26.83 7.31 -22.11
N CYS A 93 -25.94 6.48 -22.63
CA CYS A 93 -25.02 5.64 -21.87
C CYS A 93 -23.58 6.01 -22.21
N THR A 94 -22.73 6.23 -21.23
CA THR A 94 -21.32 6.58 -21.40
C THR A 94 -20.43 5.89 -20.37
N GLN A 95 -19.14 5.81 -20.67
CA GLN A 95 -18.08 5.42 -19.74
C GLN A 95 -17.22 6.66 -19.49
N MET A 96 -17.21 7.14 -18.26
CA MET A 96 -16.48 8.35 -17.83
C MET A 96 -15.75 8.17 -16.50
N ASP A 97 -16.14 7.17 -15.71
CA ASP A 97 -15.46 6.80 -14.47
C ASP A 97 -14.40 5.73 -14.78
N PHE A 98 -13.13 6.03 -14.53
CA PHE A 98 -12.02 5.15 -14.86
C PHE A 98 -11.17 4.84 -13.65
N VAL A 99 -10.67 3.60 -13.63
CA VAL A 99 -9.61 3.16 -12.73
C VAL A 99 -8.34 3.01 -13.55
N LEU A 100 -7.29 3.72 -13.15
CA LEU A 100 -5.94 3.58 -13.68
C LEU A 100 -5.05 2.94 -12.63
N CYS A 101 -4.14 2.07 -13.06
CA CYS A 101 -3.08 1.55 -12.19
C CYS A 101 -1.75 1.58 -12.93
N ARG A 102 -0.62 1.53 -12.21
CA ARG A 102 0.68 1.32 -12.87
C ARG A 102 0.67 0.04 -13.69
N ARG A 103 1.27 0.08 -14.87
CA ARG A 103 1.34 -1.06 -15.80
C ARG A 103 2.01 -2.28 -15.17
N CYS A 104 3.05 -2.06 -14.35
CA CYS A 104 3.72 -3.13 -13.60
C CYS A 104 2.79 -3.86 -12.60
N ASN A 105 1.75 -3.18 -12.11
CA ASN A 105 0.78 -3.72 -11.15
C ASN A 105 -0.47 -4.29 -11.82
N LEU A 106 -0.60 -4.21 -13.15
CA LEU A 106 -1.80 -4.66 -13.86
C LEU A 106 -2.09 -6.15 -13.62
N LYS A 107 -1.06 -6.99 -13.50
CA LYS A 107 -1.20 -8.43 -13.17
C LYS A 107 -1.80 -8.69 -11.79
N LYS A 108 -1.83 -7.70 -10.90
CA LYS A 108 -2.46 -7.78 -9.58
C LYS A 108 -3.93 -7.38 -9.60
N ILE A 109 -4.42 -6.84 -10.73
CA ILE A 109 -5.85 -6.60 -10.92
C ILE A 109 -6.51 -7.93 -11.30
N GLY A 110 -7.47 -8.36 -10.50
CA GLY A 110 -8.27 -9.55 -10.77
C GLY A 110 -9.52 -9.24 -11.59
N ASP A 111 -10.19 -8.11 -11.31
CA ASP A 111 -11.39 -7.70 -12.04
C ASP A 111 -11.63 -6.19 -11.96
N CYS A 112 -12.29 -5.62 -12.96
CA CYS A 112 -12.87 -4.28 -12.91
C CYS A 112 -14.26 -4.33 -13.55
N LYS A 113 -15.29 -3.97 -12.78
CA LYS A 113 -16.70 -4.11 -13.20
C LYS A 113 -17.53 -2.91 -12.77
N VAL A 114 -18.56 -2.63 -13.56
CA VAL A 114 -19.59 -1.67 -13.19
C VAL A 114 -20.82 -2.40 -12.64
N LEU A 115 -21.37 -1.90 -11.54
CA LEU A 115 -22.60 -2.40 -10.95
C LEU A 115 -23.81 -1.73 -11.61
N ALA A 116 -24.42 -2.44 -12.58
CA ALA A 116 -25.50 -1.89 -13.39
C ALA A 116 -26.87 -1.78 -12.68
N GLY A 117 -27.05 -2.46 -11.55
CA GLY A 117 -28.30 -2.53 -10.78
C GLY A 117 -28.26 -1.80 -9.43
N ASP A 118 -27.25 -0.96 -9.21
CA ASP A 118 -27.11 -0.21 -7.98
C ASP A 118 -28.05 1.02 -7.99
N SER A 119 -28.82 1.22 -6.92
CA SER A 119 -29.78 2.32 -6.76
C SER A 119 -29.17 3.55 -6.09
N LEU A 120 -27.89 3.51 -5.70
CA LEU A 120 -27.24 4.56 -4.92
C LEU A 120 -27.12 5.91 -5.67
N ALA A 121 -27.03 5.89 -7.00
CA ALA A 121 -26.97 7.10 -7.81
C ALA A 121 -27.86 6.99 -9.04
N ARG A 122 -28.62 8.06 -9.32
CA ARG A 122 -29.59 8.10 -10.43
C ARG A 122 -28.94 8.07 -11.82
N GLN A 123 -27.69 8.52 -11.92
CA GLN A 123 -26.99 8.67 -13.20
C GLN A 123 -25.66 7.93 -13.23
N HIS A 124 -24.83 8.07 -12.19
CA HIS A 124 -23.56 7.34 -12.09
C HIS A 124 -23.79 5.92 -11.58
N ARG A 125 -22.92 5.00 -12.01
CA ARG A 125 -22.90 3.60 -11.60
C ARG A 125 -21.55 3.29 -10.96
N LEU A 126 -21.59 2.50 -9.90
CA LEU A 126 -20.39 2.19 -9.13
C LEU A 126 -19.39 1.37 -9.96
N VAL A 127 -18.14 1.84 -10.02
CA VAL A 127 -17.01 1.09 -10.59
C VAL A 127 -16.27 0.38 -9.45
N VAL A 128 -16.15 -0.94 -9.57
CA VAL A 128 -15.48 -1.80 -8.58
C VAL A 128 -14.26 -2.43 -9.22
N CYS A 129 -13.08 -2.08 -8.71
CA CYS A 129 -11.81 -2.70 -9.07
C CYS A 129 -11.35 -3.64 -7.94
N ARG A 130 -11.15 -4.92 -8.27
CA ARG A 130 -10.60 -5.93 -7.37
C ARG A 130 -9.10 -6.06 -7.61
N MET A 131 -8.31 -5.69 -6.62
CA MET A 131 -6.85 -5.77 -6.64
C MET A 131 -6.34 -6.70 -5.53
N VAL A 132 -5.33 -7.51 -5.85
CA VAL A 132 -4.66 -8.39 -4.88
C VAL A 132 -3.43 -7.68 -4.32
N LEU A 133 -3.43 -7.45 -3.00
CA LEU A 133 -2.32 -6.83 -2.28
C LEU A 133 -1.55 -7.88 -1.48
N GLU A 134 -0.29 -8.09 -1.87
CA GLU A 134 0.65 -8.86 -1.04
C GLU A 134 1.25 -7.95 0.02
N VAL A 135 0.90 -8.23 1.27
CA VAL A 135 1.47 -7.58 2.45
C VAL A 135 2.50 -8.51 3.05
N LYS A 136 3.79 -8.18 2.88
CA LYS A 136 4.85 -8.83 3.65
C LYS A 136 4.70 -8.37 5.10
N LYS A 137 4.15 -9.22 5.97
CA LYS A 137 4.21 -8.99 7.41
C LYS A 137 5.68 -8.82 7.78
N LYS A 138 6.07 -7.63 8.25
CA LYS A 138 7.36 -7.50 8.94
C LYS A 138 7.30 -8.52 10.07
N ARG A 139 8.19 -9.52 10.04
CA ARG A 139 8.39 -10.40 11.20
C ARG A 139 8.54 -9.47 12.39
N ARG A 140 7.65 -9.59 13.38
CA ARG A 140 7.87 -8.97 14.68
C ARG A 140 9.26 -9.44 15.07
N ARG A 141 10.22 -8.51 15.23
CA ARG A 141 11.53 -8.88 15.77
C ARG A 141 11.22 -9.75 16.97
N GLU A 142 11.67 -11.00 16.96
CA GLU A 142 11.58 -11.84 18.15
C GLU A 142 12.02 -10.95 19.30
N ARG A 143 11.21 -10.89 20.37
CA ARG A 143 11.61 -10.15 21.57
C ARG A 143 13.00 -10.66 21.90
N THR A 144 14.01 -9.83 21.70
CA THR A 144 15.39 -10.20 21.97
C THR A 144 15.40 -10.75 23.39
N LYS A 145 15.96 -11.95 23.59
CA LYS A 145 15.97 -12.59 24.91
C LYS A 145 16.36 -11.55 25.97
N ARG A 146 15.60 -11.48 27.07
CA ARG A 146 15.87 -10.51 28.14
C ARG A 146 17.27 -10.80 28.67
N ARG A 147 18.18 -9.82 28.55
CA ARG A 147 19.57 -9.90 29.03
C ARG A 147 19.85 -8.69 29.90
N ILE A 148 20.50 -8.92 31.02
CA ILE A 148 21.04 -7.86 31.86
C ILE A 148 22.17 -7.17 31.07
N ARG A 149 22.16 -5.84 31.04
CA ARG A 149 23.13 -5.04 30.28
C ARG A 149 24.39 -4.79 31.11
N TRP A 150 25.18 -5.84 31.33
CA TRP A 150 26.41 -5.80 32.15
C TRP A 150 27.38 -4.69 31.71
N TRP A 151 27.46 -4.43 30.40
CA TRP A 151 28.28 -3.37 29.80
C TRP A 151 27.89 -1.93 30.17
N LYS A 152 26.86 -1.71 30.98
CA LYS A 152 26.52 -0.39 31.54
C LYS A 152 27.23 -0.10 32.87
N LEU A 153 27.88 -1.09 33.50
CA LEU A 153 28.68 -0.89 34.69
C LEU A 153 30.01 -0.22 34.29
N LYS A 154 30.44 0.80 35.04
CA LYS A 154 31.59 1.65 34.69
C LYS A 154 32.94 0.97 34.87
N GLU A 155 33.05 0.09 35.85
CA GLU A 155 34.27 -0.63 36.20
C GLU A 155 34.19 -2.07 35.70
N GLU A 156 35.19 -2.48 34.92
CA GLU A 156 35.21 -3.77 34.22
C GLU A 156 35.37 -4.94 35.21
N ASP A 157 36.32 -4.85 36.14
CA ASP A 157 36.55 -5.87 37.19
C ASP A 157 35.35 -6.06 38.11
N CYS A 158 34.71 -4.95 38.50
CA CYS A 158 33.48 -4.99 39.30
C CYS A 158 32.30 -5.54 38.50
N SER A 159 32.24 -5.26 37.20
CA SER A 159 31.19 -5.78 36.29
C SER A 159 31.28 -7.28 36.12
N GLU A 160 32.48 -7.83 35.95
CA GLU A 160 32.68 -9.28 35.81
C GLU A 160 32.27 -10.02 37.09
N ARG A 161 32.83 -9.62 38.24
CA ARG A 161 32.54 -10.25 39.55
C ARG A 161 31.06 -10.15 39.90
N PHE A 162 30.46 -8.97 39.69
CA PHE A 162 29.03 -8.77 39.91
C PHE A 162 28.18 -9.63 38.97
N SER A 163 28.55 -9.72 37.69
CA SER A 163 27.81 -10.54 36.72
C SER A 163 27.87 -12.03 37.03
N GLU A 164 29.00 -12.51 37.54
CA GLU A 164 29.20 -13.91 37.91
C GLU A 164 28.38 -14.27 39.16
N GLU A 165 28.41 -13.43 40.19
CA GLU A 165 27.68 -13.68 41.43
C GLU A 165 26.16 -13.58 41.25
N VAL A 166 25.67 -12.64 40.42
CA VAL A 166 24.25 -12.60 40.04
C VAL A 166 23.87 -13.83 39.21
N ARG A 167 24.73 -14.31 38.30
CA ARG A 167 24.44 -15.54 37.54
C ARG A 167 24.38 -16.77 38.43
N GLN A 168 25.27 -16.90 39.40
CA GLN A 168 25.24 -18.00 40.37
C GLN A 168 23.97 -17.94 41.22
N GLY A 169 23.57 -16.75 41.70
CA GLY A 169 22.33 -16.55 42.45
C GLY A 169 21.05 -16.83 41.65
N LEU A 170 21.12 -16.80 40.32
CA LEU A 170 20.01 -17.12 39.41
C LEU A 170 20.09 -18.55 38.83
N GLY A 171 20.92 -19.43 39.38
CA GLY A 171 21.00 -20.84 38.97
C GLY A 171 21.97 -21.13 37.81
N GLY A 172 22.95 -20.26 37.56
CA GLY A 172 24.05 -20.50 36.62
C GLY A 172 23.71 -20.33 35.14
N GLY A 173 22.46 -20.01 34.81
CA GLY A 173 22.01 -19.77 33.45
C GLY A 173 22.48 -18.43 32.87
N LYS A 174 22.66 -18.37 31.54
CA LYS A 174 22.82 -17.08 30.81
C LYS A 174 21.50 -16.34 30.64
N GLU A 175 20.38 -16.98 31.00
CA GLU A 175 19.02 -16.46 30.85
C GLU A 175 18.46 -16.02 32.19
N VAL A 176 17.74 -14.89 32.17
CA VAL A 176 17.06 -14.33 33.33
C VAL A 176 15.71 -15.03 33.46
N LEU A 177 15.40 -15.56 34.64
CA LEU A 177 14.11 -16.19 34.95
C LEU A 177 12.95 -15.21 34.68
N ASP A 178 11.76 -15.70 34.33
CA ASP A 178 10.57 -14.84 34.13
C ASP A 178 9.91 -14.42 35.46
N ASP A 179 10.72 -14.19 36.49
CA ASP A 179 10.29 -13.72 37.81
C ASP A 179 11.06 -12.45 38.19
N TRP A 180 10.42 -11.29 38.04
CA TRP A 180 11.03 -10.01 38.35
C TRP A 180 11.38 -9.87 39.84
N ALA A 181 10.57 -10.42 40.74
CA ALA A 181 10.77 -10.26 42.18
C ALA A 181 12.04 -10.98 42.62
N THR A 182 12.20 -12.24 42.21
CA THR A 182 13.41 -13.03 42.50
C THR A 182 14.65 -12.41 41.85
N ASN A 183 14.56 -11.99 40.59
CA ASN A 183 15.69 -11.37 39.91
C ASN A 183 16.12 -10.07 40.59
N ALA A 184 15.17 -9.21 40.96
CA ALA A 184 15.46 -7.96 41.64
C ALA A 184 16.07 -8.20 43.03
N GLU A 185 15.56 -9.18 43.78
CA GLU A 185 16.09 -9.52 45.10
C GLU A 185 17.53 -10.01 45.02
N VAL A 186 17.83 -10.92 44.09
CA VAL A 186 19.20 -11.42 43.87
C VAL A 186 20.14 -10.28 43.46
N ILE A 187 19.72 -9.43 42.52
CA ILE A 187 20.51 -8.26 42.09
C ILE A 187 20.78 -7.32 43.27
N TRP A 188 19.77 -7.01 44.09
CA TRP A 188 19.92 -6.13 45.25
C TRP A 188 20.79 -6.72 46.35
N LYS A 189 20.65 -8.02 46.64
CA LYS A 189 21.51 -8.73 47.59
C LYS A 189 22.97 -8.71 47.13
N THR A 190 23.22 -9.00 45.86
CA THR A 190 24.59 -8.96 45.29
C THR A 190 25.13 -7.53 45.28
N ALA A 191 24.30 -6.52 45.00
CA ALA A 191 24.74 -5.12 44.99
C ALA A 191 25.10 -4.63 46.40
N ARG A 192 24.33 -5.01 47.42
CA ARG A 192 24.66 -4.77 48.83
C ARG A 192 25.97 -5.41 49.23
N LYS A 193 26.19 -6.66 48.81
CA LYS A 193 27.36 -7.45 49.17
C LYS A 193 28.65 -6.95 48.51
N LEU A 194 28.62 -6.68 47.20
CA LEU A 194 29.81 -6.34 46.42
C LEU A 194 30.06 -4.85 46.26
N LEU A 195 28.99 -4.05 46.16
CA LEU A 195 29.09 -2.62 45.83
C LEU A 195 28.79 -1.72 47.04
N GLY A 196 28.42 -2.29 48.19
CA GLY A 196 28.16 -1.53 49.42
C GLY A 196 26.95 -0.57 49.34
N VAL A 197 26.06 -0.77 48.38
CA VAL A 197 24.86 0.07 48.19
C VAL A 197 23.90 -0.18 49.36
N LYS A 198 23.60 0.84 50.17
CA LYS A 198 22.65 0.75 51.30
C LYS A 198 21.20 0.77 50.80
#